data_AF-A0A4V6KK50-F1
#
_entry.id   AF-A0A4V6KK50-F1
#
_cell.length_a   1.000
_cell.length_b   1.000
_cell.length_c   1.000
_cell.angle_alpha   90.00
_cell.angle_beta   90.00
_cell.angle_gamma   90.00
#
_symmetry.space_group_name_H-M   'P 1'
#
loop_
_entity.id
_entity.type
_entity.pdbx_description
1 polymer ?
#
loop_
_entity_poly.entity_id
_entity_poly.type
_entity_poly.pdbx_seq_one_letter_code
_entity_poly.pdbx_strand_id
1 'polypeptide(L)'
;MEYIPIAAILLVIMEMNGAEVWMVHLCGLLLMAGRLVHYYGLRNREVRWRRSGMAATYLSLILMVIANIVYLPWDIIFSLH
;
A
#
# COMPACT_ATOMS: atom_id res chain seq x y z
N MET A 1 7.45 12.92 -0.56
CA MET A 1 7.88 11.69 -1.27
C MET A 1 8.36 10.60 -0.29
N GLU A 2 8.08 10.72 1.02
CA GLU A 2 8.76 9.93 2.07
C GLU A 2 8.08 8.59 2.41
N TYR A 3 6.91 8.30 1.83
CA TYR A 3 6.14 7.08 2.14
C TYR A 3 6.50 5.85 1.28
N ILE A 4 7.39 6.00 0.30
CA ILE A 4 7.80 4.88 -0.59
C ILE A 4 8.48 3.75 0.19
N PRO A 5 9.43 4.02 1.12
CA PRO A 5 10.08 2.95 1.88
C PRO A 5 9.08 2.18 2.74
N ILE A 6 8.15 2.88 3.39
CA ILE A 6 7.11 2.29 4.23
C ILE A 6 6.17 1.40 3.41
N ALA A 7 5.74 1.89 2.24
CA ALA A 7 4.89 1.13 1.32
C ALA A 7 5.57 -0.16 0.84
N ALA A 8 6.87 -0.10 0.50
CA ALA A 8 7.62 -1.27 0.08
C ALA A 8 7.78 -2.29 1.22
N ILE A 9 8.07 -1.83 2.43
CA ILE A 9 8.16 -2.69 3.62
C ILE A 9 6.82 -3.39 3.88
N LEU A 10 5.70 -2.66 3.84
CA LEU A 10 4.36 -3.24 4.04
C LEU A 10 4.00 -4.29 2.99
N LEU A 11 4.41 -4.07 1.74
CA LEU A 11 4.23 -5.04 0.65
C LEU A 11 4.99 -6.34 0.91
N VAL A 12 6.26 -6.24 1.34
CA VAL A 12 7.09 -7.41 1.66
C VAL A 12 6.53 -8.16 2.86
N ILE A 13 6.13 -7.46 3.93
CA ILE A 13 5.53 -8.13 5.11
C ILE A 13 4.21 -8.82 4.71
N MET A 14 3.41 -8.20 3.84
CA MET A 14 2.17 -8.79 3.35
C MET A 14 2.41 -10.11 2.59
N GLU A 15 3.45 -10.15 1.75
CA GLU A 15 3.88 -11.38 1.06
C GLU A 15 4.39 -12.44 2.06
N MET A 16 5.19 -12.03 3.06
CA MET A 16 5.71 -12.92 4.09
C MET A 16 4.63 -13.50 5.01
N ASN A 17 3.55 -12.75 5.26
CA ASN A 17 2.40 -13.22 6.03
C ASN A 17 1.54 -14.23 5.25
N GLY A 18 1.88 -14.55 4.01
CA GLY A 18 1.13 -15.51 3.19
C GLY A 18 -0.15 -14.95 2.58
N ALA A 19 -0.23 -13.63 2.39
CA ALA A 19 -1.37 -13.03 1.69
C ALA A 19 -1.50 -13.56 0.26
N GLU A 20 -2.73 -13.65 -0.25
CA GLU A 20 -2.95 -14.11 -1.62
C GLU A 20 -2.19 -13.24 -2.65
N VAL A 21 -1.54 -13.91 -3.60
CA VAL A 21 -0.68 -13.29 -4.63
C VAL A 21 -1.41 -12.18 -5.39
N TRP A 22 -2.71 -12.35 -5.66
CA TRP A 22 -3.52 -11.35 -6.35
C TRP A 22 -3.67 -10.05 -5.54
N MET A 23 -3.79 -10.13 -4.20
CA MET A 23 -3.91 -8.95 -3.34
C MET A 23 -2.61 -8.16 -3.29
N VAL A 24 -1.46 -8.85 -3.26
CA VAL A 24 -0.12 -8.26 -3.29
C VAL A 24 0.08 -7.49 -4.59
N HIS A 25 -0.24 -8.10 -5.74
CA HIS A 25 -0.15 -7.43 -7.04
C HIS A 25 -1.12 -6.26 -7.18
N LEU A 26 -2.35 -6.38 -6.68
CA LEU A 26 -3.31 -5.29 -6.70
C LEU A 26 -2.81 -4.08 -5.89
N CYS A 27 -2.30 -4.31 -4.67
CA CYS A 27 -1.75 -3.24 -3.83
C CYS A 27 -0.52 -2.58 -4.47
N GLY A 28 0.37 -3.38 -5.06
CA GLY A 28 1.55 -2.88 -5.78
C GLY A 28 1.20 -2.04 -7.02
N LEU A 29 0.23 -2.50 -7.82
CA LEU A 29 -0.26 -1.75 -8.98
C LEU A 29 -0.93 -0.44 -8.56
N LEU A 30 -1.71 -0.45 -7.49
CA LEU A 30 -2.41 0.73 -6.98
C LEU A 30 -1.43 1.79 -6.43
N LEU A 31 -0.36 1.35 -5.76
CA LEU A 31 0.78 2.20 -5.38
C LEU A 31 1.45 2.84 -6.61
N MET A 32 1.80 2.03 -7.61
CA MET A 32 2.45 2.52 -8.84
C MET A 32 1.55 3.52 -9.57
N ALA A 33 0.28 3.19 -9.76
CA ALA A 33 -0.70 4.06 -10.41
C ALA A 33 -0.89 5.38 -9.64
N GLY A 34 -1.01 5.34 -8.31
CA GLY A 34 -1.10 6.54 -7.48
C GLY A 34 0.11 7.47 -7.64
N ARG A 35 1.31 6.91 -7.77
CA ARG A 35 2.54 7.67 -8.04
C ARG A 35 2.58 8.28 -9.43
N LEU A 36 2.16 7.53 -10.46
CA LEU A 36 2.07 8.04 -11.83
C LEU A 36 1.09 9.22 -11.92
N VAL A 37 -0.09 9.10 -11.29
CA VAL A 37 -1.08 10.19 -11.21
C VAL A 37 -0.51 11.39 -10.45
N HIS A 38 0.20 11.17 -9.35
CA HIS A 38 0.84 12.24 -8.58
C HIS A 38 1.91 12.98 -9.40
N TYR A 39 2.74 12.24 -10.15
CA TYR A 39 3.74 12.79 -11.06
C TYR A 39 3.08 13.60 -12.19
N TYR A 40 2.01 13.07 -12.79
CA TYR A 40 1.24 13.76 -13.83
C TYR A 40 0.62 15.06 -13.32
N GLY A 41 0.06 15.04 -12.11
CA GLY A 41 -0.47 16.24 -11.45
C GLY A 41 0.60 17.28 -11.13
N LEU A 42 1.84 16.86 -10.86
CA LEU A 42 2.96 17.77 -10.70
C LEU A 42 3.33 18.45 -12.03
N ARG A 43 3.34 17.67 -13.13
CA ARG A 43 3.68 18.14 -14.47
C ARG A 43 2.66 19.12 -15.04
N ASN A 44 1.37 18.91 -14.77
CA ASN A 44 0.29 19.78 -15.26
C ASN A 44 0.00 21.01 -14.36
N ARG A 45 0.77 21.23 -13.27
CA ARG A 45 0.53 22.29 -12.26
C ARG A 45 -0.91 22.31 -11.67
N GLU A 46 -1.69 21.26 -11.87
CA GLU A 46 -3.06 21.17 -11.39
C GLU A 46 -3.11 20.58 -9.98
N VAL A 47 -3.54 21.40 -9.02
CA VAL A 47 -3.64 21.03 -7.60
C VAL A 47 -4.61 19.86 -7.37
N ARG A 48 -5.67 19.74 -8.19
CA ARG A 48 -6.65 18.62 -8.12
C ARG A 48 -5.99 17.26 -8.36
N TRP A 49 -5.17 17.14 -9.40
CA TRP A 49 -4.49 15.89 -9.76
C TRP A 49 -3.38 15.52 -8.78
N ARG A 50 -2.71 16.52 -8.18
CA ARG A 50 -1.79 16.29 -7.06
C ARG A 50 -2.48 15.64 -5.86
N ARG A 51 -3.70 16.09 -5.54
CA ARG A 51 -4.46 15.60 -4.39
C ARG A 51 -4.98 14.19 -4.61
N SER A 52 -5.47 13.88 -5.81
CA SER A 52 -5.93 12.52 -6.15
C SER A 52 -4.78 11.50 -6.16
N GLY A 53 -3.61 11.85 -6.67
CA GLY A 53 -2.44 10.97 -6.65
C GLY A 53 -1.93 10.67 -5.22
N MET A 54 -1.95 11.67 -4.33
CA MET A 54 -1.66 11.43 -2.92
C MET A 54 -2.74 10.57 -2.25
N ALA A 55 -4.03 10.84 -2.51
CA ALA A 55 -5.13 10.06 -1.95
C ALA A 55 -5.06 8.58 -2.37
N ALA A 56 -4.76 8.28 -3.63
CA ALA A 56 -4.55 6.91 -4.09
C ALA A 56 -3.38 6.22 -3.37
N THR A 57 -2.29 6.94 -3.13
CA THR A 57 -1.13 6.41 -2.38
C THR A 57 -1.51 6.11 -0.92
N TYR A 58 -2.22 7.03 -0.24
CA TYR A 58 -2.70 6.79 1.12
C TYR A 58 -3.71 5.64 1.20
N LEU A 59 -4.61 5.52 0.22
CA LEU A 59 -5.56 4.42 0.16
C LEU A 59 -4.83 3.07 0.03
N SER A 60 -3.82 2.98 -0.84
CA SER A 60 -3.00 1.76 -0.95
C SER A 60 -2.29 1.40 0.36
N LEU A 61 -1.74 2.39 1.08
CA LEU A 61 -1.13 2.20 2.39
C LEU A 61 -2.12 1.64 3.41
N ILE A 62 -3.32 2.22 3.50
CA ILE A 62 -4.36 1.74 4.42
C ILE A 62 -4.76 0.31 4.08
N LEU A 63 -4.93 -0.02 2.80
CA LEU A 63 -5.26 -1.38 2.35
C LEU A 63 -4.16 -2.39 2.73
N MET A 64 -2.89 -2.05 2.52
CA MET A 64 -1.77 -2.91 2.92
C MET A 64 -1.69 -3.08 4.43
N VAL A 65 -1.96 -2.04 5.23
CA VAL A 65 -2.00 -2.15 6.70
C VAL A 65 -3.11 -3.10 7.14
N ILE A 66 -4.31 -2.95 6.60
CA ILE A 66 -5.45 -3.84 6.91
C ILE A 66 -5.12 -5.28 6.51
N ALA A 67 -4.60 -5.49 5.30
CA ALA A 67 -4.22 -6.83 4.84
C ALA A 67 -3.16 -7.47 5.73
N ASN A 68 -2.13 -6.72 6.13
CA ASN A 68 -1.09 -7.21 7.05
C ASN A 68 -1.65 -7.62 8.41
N ILE A 69 -2.61 -6.87 8.95
CA ILE A 69 -3.29 -7.20 10.21
C ILE A 69 -4.14 -8.46 10.04
N VAL A 70 -4.92 -8.57 8.96
CA VAL A 70 -5.80 -9.73 8.74
C VAL A 70 -5.00 -11.03 8.54
N TYR A 71 -3.94 -10.99 7.73
CA TYR A 71 -3.09 -12.15 7.44
C TYR A 71 -2.02 -12.43 8.50
N LEU A 72 -1.96 -11.63 9.56
CA LEU A 72 -1.05 -11.91 10.65
C LEU A 72 -1.36 -13.30 11.24
N PRO A 73 -0.35 -14.12 11.59
CA PRO A 73 -0.59 -15.43 12.19
C PRO A 73 -1.08 -15.29 13.64
N TRP A 74 -2.35 -14.92 13.80
CA TRP A 74 -3.02 -14.70 15.07
C TRP A 74 -2.94 -15.93 15.98
N ASP A 75 -2.99 -17.12 15.38
CA ASP A 75 -2.88 -18.38 16.12
C ASP A 75 -1.56 -18.48 16.89
N ILE A 76 -0.44 -18.06 16.30
CA ILE A 76 0.89 -18.07 16.96
C ILE A 76 0.96 -17.03 18.09
N ILE A 77 0.30 -15.89 17.89
CA ILE A 77 0.32 -14.78 18.86
C ILE A 77 -0.55 -15.12 20.08
N PHE A 78 -1.71 -15.71 19.86
CA PHE A 78 -2.65 -16.06 20.93
C PHE A 78 -2.42 -17.46 21.52
N SER A 79 -1.62 -18.33 20.88
CA SER A 79 -1.23 -19.64 21.44
C SER A 79 -0.17 -19.56 22.55
N LEU A 80 0.28 -18.36 22.93
CA LEU A 80 1.25 -18.16 24.03
C LEU A 80 0.61 -18.20 25.43
N HIS A 81 -0.56 -18.82 25.59
CA HIS A 81 -1.23 -19.05 26.88
C HIS A 81 -1.70 -20.49 27.04
#